data_AF-A0A455U1F5-F1
#
_entry.id   AF-A0A455U1F5-F1
#
_cell.length_a   1.000
_cell.length_b   1.000
_cell.length_c   1.000
_cell.angle_alpha   90.00
_cell.angle_beta   90.00
_cell.angle_gamma   90.00
#
_symmetry.space_group_name_H-M   'P 1'
#
loop_
_entity.id
_entity.type
_entity.pdbx_description
1 polymer ?
#
loop_
_entity_poly.entity_id
_entity_poly.type
_entity_poly.pdbx_seq_one_letter_code
_entity_poly.pdbx_strand_id
1 'polypeptide(L)'
;MVSYGGSLSGEHGDGQARGELLERMYGSELIEAFREFKRIWDPQWKMNPGKVIDPYRLDENLRLIEYHPLPVETTFQFPDDKRNFSRVAYRCVGVGKCRSDSGTMCPSYMVTHEEKHSTRGRARLLFEMMNGEVITDGWQSEEVHESLDLCLACKGL
;
A
#
# COMPACT_ATOMS: atom_id res chain seq x y z
N MET A 1 16.57 8.49 19.28
CA MET A 1 17.10 7.18 18.82
C MET A 1 18.44 7.34 18.14
N VAL A 2 18.52 8.07 17.02
CA VAL A 2 19.80 8.35 16.33
C VAL A 2 20.81 9.05 17.24
N SER A 3 20.37 10.01 18.06
CA SER A 3 21.20 10.68 19.08
C SER A 3 21.82 9.74 20.13
N TYR A 4 21.31 8.51 20.25
CA TYR A 4 21.80 7.47 21.16
C TYR A 4 22.50 6.33 20.40
N GLY A 5 22.85 6.53 19.13
CA GLY A 5 23.51 5.51 18.27
C GLY A 5 22.57 4.42 17.75
N GLY A 6 21.25 4.58 17.84
CA GLY A 6 20.28 3.61 17.34
C GLY A 6 19.95 3.76 15.85
N SER A 7 19.49 2.68 15.21
CA SER A 7 19.08 2.65 13.80
C SER A 7 17.63 3.11 13.58
N LEU A 8 17.35 3.81 12.47
CA LEU A 8 15.99 4.20 12.09
C LEU A 8 15.13 3.01 11.59
N SER A 9 15.76 1.94 11.15
CA SER A 9 15.10 0.70 10.73
C SER A 9 15.84 -0.53 11.23
N GLY A 10 15.09 -1.48 11.80
CA GLY A 10 15.62 -2.77 12.26
C GLY A 10 15.47 -3.87 11.20
N GLU A 11 14.21 -4.12 10.78
CA GLU A 11 13.86 -5.22 9.87
C GLU A 11 13.03 -4.81 8.64
N HIS A 12 12.43 -3.62 8.64
CA HIS A 12 11.44 -3.22 7.63
C HIS A 12 12.00 -2.35 6.51
N GLY A 13 13.32 -2.16 6.44
CA GLY A 13 13.99 -1.26 5.50
C GLY A 13 13.59 0.22 5.66
N ASP A 14 14.12 1.09 4.82
CA ASP A 14 13.91 2.54 4.95
C ASP A 14 12.79 3.05 4.05
N GLY A 15 12.87 2.70 2.76
CA GLY A 15 11.89 3.06 1.74
C GLY A 15 11.63 4.57 1.66
N GLN A 16 10.37 4.95 1.40
CA GLN A 16 9.94 6.34 1.44
C GLN A 16 9.85 6.87 2.87
N ALA A 17 9.28 6.07 3.77
CA ALA A 17 8.86 6.51 5.10
C ALA A 17 10.02 7.00 5.99
N ARG A 18 11.25 6.59 5.69
CA ARG A 18 12.45 6.96 6.45
C ARG A 18 13.55 7.57 5.59
N GLY A 19 13.40 7.59 4.26
CA GLY A 19 14.45 8.02 3.33
C GLY A 19 15.04 9.39 3.66
N GLU A 20 14.17 10.39 3.88
CA GLU A 20 14.60 11.77 4.18
C GLU A 20 15.41 11.88 5.48
N LEU A 21 15.27 10.89 6.37
CA LEU A 21 15.94 10.87 7.68
C LEU A 21 17.30 10.17 7.66
N LEU A 22 17.66 9.49 6.56
CA LEU A 22 18.87 8.66 6.50
C LEU A 22 20.15 9.48 6.62
N GLU A 23 20.16 10.72 6.13
CA GLU A 23 21.33 11.61 6.29
C GLU A 23 21.62 11.91 7.77
N ARG A 24 20.59 11.96 8.63
CA ARG A 24 20.81 12.11 10.08
C ARG A 24 21.49 10.90 10.71
N MET A 25 21.30 9.72 10.12
CA MET A 25 21.84 8.46 10.64
C MET A 25 23.24 8.16 10.10
N TYR A 26 23.46 8.37 8.80
CA TYR A 26 24.70 7.99 8.12
C TYR A 26 25.64 9.17 7.86
N GLY A 27 25.15 10.41 7.91
CA GLY A 27 25.90 11.59 7.50
C GLY A 27 26.00 11.74 5.99
N SER A 28 26.43 12.92 5.56
CA SER A 28 26.46 13.31 4.14
C SER A 28 27.46 12.49 3.31
N GLU A 29 28.60 12.10 3.87
CA GLU A 29 29.64 11.32 3.19
C GLU A 29 29.11 9.95 2.72
N LEU A 30 28.47 9.20 3.63
CA LEU A 30 27.91 7.89 3.29
C LEU A 30 26.70 8.00 2.36
N ILE A 31 25.88 9.06 2.51
CA ILE A 31 24.77 9.30 1.57
C ILE A 31 25.28 9.57 0.16
N GLU A 32 26.38 10.32 -0.02
CA GLU A 32 26.99 10.49 -1.35
C GLU A 32 27.54 9.17 -1.88
N ALA A 33 28.19 8.35 -1.05
CA ALA A 33 28.66 7.03 -1.48
C ALA A 33 27.50 6.13 -1.96
N PHE A 34 26.34 6.16 -1.29
CA PHE A 34 25.15 5.46 -1.76
C PHE A 34 24.61 6.03 -3.07
N ARG A 35 24.69 7.36 -3.25
CA ARG A 35 24.29 8.05 -4.48
C ARG A 35 25.20 7.67 -5.65
N GLU A 36 26.51 7.60 -5.45
CA GLU A 36 27.46 7.12 -6.47
C GLU A 36 27.17 5.66 -6.84
N PHE A 37 26.99 4.79 -5.85
CA PHE A 37 26.62 3.39 -6.09
C PHE A 37 25.35 3.29 -6.95
N LYS A 38 24.32 4.07 -6.59
CA LYS A 38 23.06 4.12 -7.34
C LYS A 38 23.27 4.59 -8.79
N ARG A 39 24.09 5.62 -9.03
CA ARG A 39 24.40 6.12 -10.38
C ARG A 39 25.11 5.07 -11.25
N ILE A 40 25.98 4.25 -10.67
CA ILE A 40 26.70 3.20 -11.39
C ILE A 40 25.73 2.12 -11.91
N TRP A 41 24.81 1.68 -11.06
CA TRP A 41 23.91 0.56 -11.38
C TRP A 41 22.58 0.97 -12.01
N ASP A 42 22.16 2.21 -11.82
CA ASP A 42 20.93 2.78 -12.39
C ASP A 42 21.18 4.22 -12.89
N PRO A 43 21.96 4.37 -13.99
CA PRO A 43 22.34 5.68 -14.51
C PRO A 43 21.15 6.50 -15.02
N GLN A 44 20.00 5.86 -15.29
CA GLN A 44 18.78 6.51 -15.72
C GLN A 44 17.79 6.78 -14.57
N TRP A 45 18.14 6.39 -13.34
CA TRP A 45 17.32 6.58 -12.14
C TRP A 45 15.91 5.95 -12.21
N LYS A 46 15.77 4.82 -12.91
CA LYS A 46 14.46 4.16 -13.16
C LYS A 46 14.07 3.14 -12.08
N MET A 47 15.04 2.59 -11.35
CA MET A 47 14.78 1.57 -10.34
C MET A 47 14.37 2.23 -9.02
N ASN A 48 13.07 2.24 -8.75
CA ASN A 48 12.45 2.74 -7.50
C ASN A 48 12.80 4.21 -7.17
N PRO A 49 12.50 5.17 -8.08
CA PRO A 49 12.86 6.57 -7.93
C PRO A 49 12.23 7.23 -6.70
N GLY A 50 12.97 8.18 -6.12
CA GLY A 50 12.51 8.95 -4.97
C GLY A 50 12.37 8.13 -3.69
N LYS A 51 13.18 7.07 -3.52
CA LYS A 51 13.26 6.24 -2.31
C LYS A 51 14.71 6.06 -1.90
N VAL A 52 14.96 6.02 -0.59
CA VAL A 52 16.30 5.85 0.03
C VAL A 52 17.27 6.98 -0.32
N ILE A 53 17.66 7.13 -1.59
CA ILE A 53 18.50 8.21 -2.11
C ILE A 53 17.64 9.21 -2.88
N ASP A 54 17.89 10.49 -2.61
CA ASP A 54 17.09 11.62 -3.12
C ASP A 54 15.58 11.37 -2.97
N PRO A 55 15.11 11.06 -1.74
CA PRO A 55 13.73 10.68 -1.48
C PRO A 55 12.80 11.90 -1.60
N TYR A 56 11.52 11.64 -1.91
CA TYR A 56 10.48 12.67 -1.73
C TYR A 56 10.42 13.09 -0.25
N ARG A 57 9.93 14.30 0.02
CA ARG A 57 9.74 14.75 1.40
C ARG A 57 8.68 13.90 2.10
N LEU A 58 8.77 13.80 3.43
CA LEU A 58 7.85 13.01 4.25
C LEU A 58 6.38 13.47 4.12
N ASP A 59 6.15 14.74 3.80
CA ASP A 59 4.84 15.35 3.60
C ASP A 59 4.40 15.43 2.13
N GLU A 60 5.16 14.84 1.20
CA GLU A 60 4.78 14.71 -0.20
C GLU A 60 4.06 13.38 -0.48
N ASN A 61 3.25 13.36 -1.55
CA ASN A 61 2.55 12.17 -2.04
C ASN A 61 1.69 11.47 -0.97
N LEU A 62 1.11 12.26 -0.05
CA LEU A 62 0.27 11.75 1.02
C LEU A 62 -1.08 11.26 0.46
N ARG A 63 -1.32 9.95 0.63
CA ARG A 63 -2.49 9.24 0.08
C ARG A 63 -3.85 9.78 0.52
N LEU A 64 -3.94 10.43 1.68
CA LEU A 64 -5.22 10.74 2.34
C LEU A 64 -5.54 12.23 2.48
N ILE A 65 -4.78 13.15 1.87
CA ILE A 65 -5.05 14.59 2.03
C ILE A 65 -6.44 14.96 1.51
N GLU A 66 -6.84 14.41 0.36
CA GLU A 66 -8.11 14.73 -0.30
C GLU A 66 -9.09 13.53 -0.30
N TYR A 67 -8.90 12.58 0.63
CA TYR A 67 -9.74 11.39 0.68
C TYR A 67 -11.09 11.69 1.37
N HIS A 68 -12.13 11.86 0.54
CA HIS A 68 -13.50 12.09 0.96
C HIS A 68 -14.41 10.97 0.48
N PRO A 69 -14.44 9.81 1.17
CA PRO A 69 -15.13 8.64 0.68
C PRO A 69 -16.65 8.87 0.59
N LEU A 70 -17.22 8.48 -0.55
CA LEU A 70 -18.66 8.44 -0.77
C LEU A 70 -19.32 7.49 0.25
N PRO A 71 -20.46 7.89 0.84
CA PRO A 71 -21.23 7.00 1.68
C PRO A 71 -21.79 5.87 0.81
N VAL A 72 -21.62 4.63 1.27
CA VAL A 72 -22.17 3.45 0.59
C VAL A 72 -23.07 2.67 1.53
N GLU A 73 -24.20 2.21 1.00
CA GLU A 73 -25.09 1.34 1.75
C GLU A 73 -24.47 -0.05 1.84
N THR A 74 -24.53 -0.64 3.04
CA THR A 74 -24.05 -2.00 3.31
C THR A 74 -25.01 -2.70 4.25
N THR A 75 -25.20 -4.00 4.07
CA THR A 75 -26.02 -4.82 4.98
C THR A 75 -25.31 -5.04 6.33
N PHE A 76 -23.97 -5.10 6.33
CA PHE A 76 -23.16 -5.30 7.53
C PHE A 76 -22.95 -3.98 8.29
N GLN A 77 -22.99 -4.04 9.62
CA GLN A 77 -22.93 -2.83 10.45
C GLN A 77 -21.53 -2.44 10.96
N PHE A 78 -20.49 -3.27 10.80
CA PHE A 78 -19.09 -2.96 11.17
C PHE A 78 -18.89 -2.19 12.51
N PRO A 79 -19.35 -2.72 13.66
CA PRO A 79 -19.33 -2.00 14.93
C PRO A 79 -17.93 -1.56 15.38
N ASP A 80 -16.91 -2.39 15.16
CA ASP A 80 -15.51 -2.09 15.52
C ASP A 80 -14.89 -0.97 14.66
N ASP A 81 -15.54 -0.63 13.54
CA ASP A 81 -15.12 0.41 12.59
C ASP A 81 -16.02 1.63 12.65
N LYS A 82 -16.64 1.88 13.80
CA LYS A 82 -17.60 2.99 14.00
C LYS A 82 -18.75 2.95 12.99
N ARG A 83 -19.16 1.75 12.57
CA ARG A 83 -20.19 1.51 11.56
C ARG A 83 -19.90 2.19 10.21
N ASN A 84 -18.63 2.29 9.85
CA ASN A 84 -18.18 2.97 8.65
C ASN A 84 -17.38 2.00 7.76
N PHE A 85 -17.95 1.69 6.60
CA PHE A 85 -17.36 0.76 5.64
C PHE A 85 -16.03 1.26 5.05
N SER A 86 -15.87 2.57 4.85
CA SER A 86 -14.63 3.11 4.27
C SER A 86 -13.43 2.92 5.17
N ARG A 87 -13.65 2.91 6.50
CA ARG A 87 -12.62 2.55 7.48
C ARG A 87 -12.20 1.09 7.37
N VAL A 88 -13.15 0.19 7.12
CA VAL A 88 -12.88 -1.25 6.96
C VAL A 88 -12.04 -1.49 5.71
N ALA A 89 -12.47 -0.96 4.57
CA ALA A 89 -11.78 -1.14 3.29
C ALA A 89 -10.37 -0.52 3.29
N TYR A 90 -10.16 0.57 4.04
CA TYR A 90 -8.86 1.22 4.17
C TYR A 90 -7.87 0.48 5.10
N ARG A 91 -8.29 -0.55 5.86
CA ARG A 91 -7.36 -1.31 6.73
C ARG A 91 -6.20 -1.95 5.96
N CYS A 92 -6.36 -2.22 4.66
CA CYS A 92 -5.29 -2.72 3.83
C CYS A 92 -4.31 -1.61 3.43
N VAL A 93 -3.07 -1.72 3.91
CA VAL A 93 -1.97 -0.80 3.58
C VAL A 93 -1.23 -1.15 2.28
N GLY A 94 -1.66 -2.18 1.55
CA GLY A 94 -1.15 -2.49 0.20
C GLY A 94 0.16 -3.27 0.11
N VAL A 95 0.76 -3.68 1.24
CA VAL A 95 2.06 -4.38 1.29
C VAL A 95 2.08 -5.75 0.61
N GLY A 96 0.92 -6.33 0.29
CA GLY A 96 0.84 -7.57 -0.48
C GLY A 96 1.21 -8.84 0.30
N LYS A 97 1.30 -8.78 1.64
CA LYS A 97 1.55 -9.96 2.51
C LYS A 97 0.53 -11.09 2.30
N CYS A 98 -0.67 -10.77 1.84
CA CYS A 98 -1.69 -11.75 1.49
C CYS A 98 -1.35 -12.58 0.25
N ARG A 99 -0.34 -12.20 -0.55
CA ARG A 99 0.08 -12.95 -1.73
C ARG A 99 1.07 -14.03 -1.29
N SER A 100 0.68 -15.28 -1.51
CA SER A 100 1.48 -16.47 -1.19
C SER A 100 1.06 -17.62 -2.08
N ASP A 101 2.01 -18.25 -2.78
CA ASP A 101 1.70 -19.43 -3.61
C ASP A 101 1.54 -20.72 -2.77
N SER A 102 1.54 -20.59 -1.44
CA SER A 102 1.37 -21.68 -0.48
C SER A 102 0.58 -21.24 0.76
N GLY A 103 -0.04 -22.21 1.45
CA GLY A 103 -0.81 -21.94 2.66
C GLY A 103 -2.18 -21.32 2.39
N THR A 104 -2.78 -20.74 3.43
CA THR A 104 -4.14 -20.20 3.35
C THR A 104 -4.14 -18.86 2.62
N MET A 105 -4.74 -18.83 1.43
CA MET A 105 -4.91 -17.63 0.63
C MET A 105 -6.28 -17.59 -0.04
N CYS A 106 -6.61 -16.50 -0.74
CA CYS A 106 -7.87 -16.37 -1.46
C CYS A 106 -7.93 -17.41 -2.60
N PRO A 107 -8.89 -18.36 -2.58
CA PRO A 107 -8.94 -19.42 -3.58
C PRO A 107 -9.05 -18.90 -5.01
N SER A 108 -9.80 -17.81 -5.22
CA SER A 108 -9.92 -17.19 -6.54
C SER A 108 -8.59 -16.66 -7.07
N TYR A 109 -7.77 -16.03 -6.23
CA TYR A 109 -6.42 -15.62 -6.65
C TYR A 109 -5.51 -16.82 -6.92
N MET A 110 -5.58 -17.88 -6.11
CA MET A 110 -4.75 -19.08 -6.31
C MET A 110 -5.01 -19.78 -7.64
N VAL A 111 -6.20 -19.61 -8.22
CA VAL A 111 -6.55 -20.18 -9.53
C VAL A 111 -6.27 -19.19 -10.66
N THR A 112 -6.67 -17.92 -10.49
CA THR A 112 -6.59 -16.91 -11.56
C THR A 112 -5.22 -16.24 -11.66
N HIS A 113 -4.51 -16.12 -10.54
CA HIS A 113 -3.33 -15.27 -10.35
C HIS A 113 -3.55 -13.79 -10.71
N GLU A 114 -4.80 -13.34 -10.82
CA GLU A 114 -5.14 -11.96 -11.10
C GLU A 114 -5.26 -11.15 -9.81
N GLU A 115 -4.59 -9.99 -9.75
CA GLU A 115 -4.53 -9.18 -8.53
C GLU A 115 -5.91 -8.77 -8.02
N LYS A 116 -6.89 -8.52 -8.89
CA LYS A 116 -8.27 -8.15 -8.53
C LYS A 116 -8.95 -9.20 -7.63
N HIS A 117 -8.51 -10.45 -7.71
CA HIS A 117 -9.02 -11.55 -6.90
C HIS A 117 -8.22 -11.80 -5.61
N SER A 118 -7.16 -11.02 -5.35
CA SER A 118 -6.41 -11.06 -4.09
C SER A 118 -7.12 -10.26 -2.99
N THR A 119 -6.82 -10.55 -1.72
CA THR A 119 -7.34 -9.75 -0.59
C THR A 119 -6.96 -8.28 -0.70
N ARG A 120 -5.72 -8.00 -1.17
CA ARG A 120 -5.24 -6.64 -1.41
C ARG A 120 -5.97 -5.98 -2.57
N GLY A 121 -6.16 -6.69 -3.68
CA GLY A 121 -6.83 -6.16 -4.87
C GLY A 121 -8.28 -5.79 -4.56
N ARG A 122 -9.02 -6.66 -3.88
CA ARG A 122 -10.39 -6.36 -3.44
C ARG A 122 -10.45 -5.16 -2.51
N ALA A 123 -9.56 -5.08 -1.53
CA ALA A 123 -9.50 -3.92 -0.64
C ALA A 123 -9.18 -2.63 -1.42
N ARG A 124 -8.32 -2.70 -2.43
CA ARG A 124 -7.99 -1.56 -3.30
C ARG A 124 -9.17 -1.14 -4.16
N LEU A 125 -9.87 -2.08 -4.82
CA LEU A 125 -11.03 -1.78 -5.65
C LEU A 125 -12.19 -1.19 -4.83
N LEU A 126 -12.46 -1.74 -3.64
CA LEU A 126 -13.45 -1.16 -2.73
C LEU A 126 -13.04 0.24 -2.25
N PHE A 127 -11.75 0.47 -1.98
CA PHE A 127 -11.23 1.79 -1.66
C PHE A 127 -11.44 2.78 -2.83
N GLU A 128 -11.10 2.39 -4.06
CA GLU A 128 -11.29 3.24 -5.25
C GLU A 128 -12.77 3.54 -5.52
N MET A 129 -13.65 2.55 -5.33
CA MET A 129 -15.10 2.71 -5.45
C MET A 129 -15.64 3.79 -4.51
N MET A 130 -15.16 3.84 -3.26
CA MET A 130 -15.59 4.90 -2.33
C MET A 130 -14.85 6.20 -2.56
N ASN A 131 -13.60 6.18 -3.03
CA ASN A 131 -12.88 7.39 -3.40
C ASN A 131 -13.60 8.15 -4.52
N GLY A 132 -14.18 7.42 -5.48
CA GLY A 132 -15.05 8.00 -6.51
C GLY A 132 -14.31 8.73 -7.63
N GLU A 133 -12.97 8.66 -7.67
CA GLU A 133 -12.17 9.31 -8.74
C GLU A 133 -11.97 8.41 -9.96
N VAL A 134 -11.66 7.12 -9.74
CA VAL A 134 -11.39 6.15 -10.81
C VAL A 134 -12.59 5.24 -11.04
N ILE A 135 -13.21 4.74 -9.97
CA ILE A 135 -14.43 3.93 -10.01
C ILE A 135 -15.59 4.81 -9.55
N THR A 136 -16.47 5.18 -10.46
CA THR A 136 -17.50 6.21 -10.23
C THR A 136 -18.89 5.64 -10.02
N ASP A 137 -19.17 4.42 -10.50
CA ASP A 137 -20.50 3.80 -10.46
C ASP A 137 -20.81 3.05 -9.15
N GLY A 138 -19.95 3.20 -8.13
CA GLY A 138 -20.16 2.59 -6.82
C GLY A 138 -20.37 1.07 -6.91
N TRP A 139 -21.39 0.55 -6.25
CA TRP A 139 -21.76 -0.87 -6.28
C TRP A 139 -22.21 -1.40 -7.64
N GLN A 140 -22.52 -0.52 -8.60
CA GLN A 140 -22.90 -0.92 -9.97
C GLN A 140 -21.69 -1.05 -10.90
N SER A 141 -20.48 -0.76 -10.42
CA SER A 141 -19.25 -0.88 -11.22
C SER A 141 -18.91 -2.33 -11.56
N GLU A 142 -18.48 -2.54 -12.81
CA GLU A 142 -18.05 -3.85 -13.30
C GLU A 142 -16.80 -4.33 -12.57
N GLU A 143 -15.86 -3.43 -12.28
CA GLU A 143 -14.60 -3.75 -11.60
C GLU A 143 -14.83 -4.30 -10.19
N VAL A 144 -15.77 -3.70 -9.44
CA VAL A 144 -16.13 -4.19 -8.11
C VAL A 144 -16.88 -5.51 -8.22
N HIS A 145 -17.83 -5.60 -9.14
CA HIS A 145 -18.57 -6.84 -9.40
C HIS A 145 -17.61 -8.00 -9.71
N GLU A 146 -16.74 -7.87 -10.71
CA GLU A 146 -15.76 -8.89 -11.09
C GLU A 146 -14.86 -9.30 -9.92
N SER A 147 -14.43 -8.32 -9.11
CA SER A 147 -13.58 -8.63 -7.96
C SER A 147 -14.31 -9.50 -6.93
N LEU A 148 -15.62 -9.30 -6.75
CA LEU A 148 -16.45 -9.94 -5.72
C LEU A 148 -17.21 -11.17 -6.21
N ASP A 149 -17.39 -11.36 -7.52
CA ASP A 149 -18.16 -12.47 -8.11
C ASP A 149 -17.61 -13.84 -7.69
N LEU A 150 -16.28 -13.96 -7.64
CA LEU A 150 -15.58 -15.16 -7.17
C LEU A 150 -15.22 -15.10 -5.66
N CYS A 151 -15.83 -14.21 -4.88
CA CYS A 151 -15.51 -14.03 -3.46
C CYS A 151 -16.30 -14.99 -2.57
N LEU A 152 -15.59 -15.94 -1.96
CA LEU A 152 -16.18 -16.89 -1.01
C LEU A 152 -16.17 -16.41 0.45
N ALA A 153 -15.80 -15.15 0.70
CA ALA A 153 -15.57 -14.61 2.04
C ALA A 153 -14.67 -15.51 2.91
N CYS A 154 -13.67 -16.14 2.29
CA CYS A 154 -12.75 -17.04 2.98
C CYS A 154 -11.99 -16.27 4.07
N LYS A 155 -11.97 -16.79 5.30
CA LYS A 155 -11.21 -16.21 6.42
C LYS A 155 -9.72 -16.57 6.34
N GLY A 156 -9.17 -16.57 5.13
CA GLY A 156 -7.78 -16.86 4.85
C GLY A 156 -6.92 -15.64 5.12
N LEU A 157 -6.57 -15.43 6.38
CA LEU A 157 -5.58 -14.48 6.89
C LEU A 157 -4.95 -15.02 8.17
#